data_AF-A0A2K3MTF2-F1
#
_entry.id   AF-A0A2K3MTF2-F1
#
_cell.length_a   1.000
_cell.length_b   1.000
_cell.length_c   1.000
_cell.angle_alpha   90.00
_cell.angle_beta   90.00
_cell.angle_gamma   90.00
#
_symmetry.space_group_name_H-M   'P 1'
#
loop_
_entity.id
_entity.type
_entity.pdbx_description
1 polymer ?
#
loop_
_entity_poly.entity_id
_entity_poly.type
_entity_poly.pdbx_seq_one_letter_code
_entity_poly.pdbx_strand_id
1 'polypeptide(L)'
;MMKGGHAKKLLFTNILCILLLHWLDLSFVISTKVPAIIVFGDSSVDAGNNNFISTVARSNFQPYGRDFMGGKPTGRFSNGRIATDFISEAFGIKPYIPAYLDPSYNISQFSTGVSFASAATGYDNATSDVLSVIPLWKQLEYYKEYQKKLGTYLGEKKAKDTITKSLHIISLGTNDFLENYYAIPGRASQYTPSQYQNFLAGIAENFIHRLYDLGAKKISLGGLPPMGCLPLERTTNFAGGNDCVSNYNNIALEFNDKLNKLTTKLKKDIPGVKLVFSNPYDILFRVVKKPGQFGKIPPFPPIYREISPGSANLTRSSVLSNMSNSGDEEQPSIN
;
A
#
# COMPACT_ATOMS: atom_id res chain seq x y z
N MET A 1 18.87 -42.55 -60.73
CA MET A 1 17.74 -42.17 -59.82
C MET A 1 18.16 -42.43 -58.39
N MET A 2 17.63 -41.69 -57.40
CA MET A 2 17.95 -41.76 -55.94
C MET A 2 19.06 -40.84 -55.36
N LYS A 3 19.01 -39.54 -55.63
CA LYS A 3 19.68 -38.54 -54.74
C LYS A 3 18.77 -37.40 -54.25
N GLY A 4 17.58 -37.21 -54.82
CA GLY A 4 16.66 -36.13 -54.45
C GLY A 4 15.75 -36.40 -53.23
N GLY A 5 15.60 -37.66 -52.81
CA GLY A 5 14.67 -38.03 -51.72
C GLY A 5 15.20 -37.74 -50.32
N HIS A 6 16.53 -37.81 -50.12
CA HIS A 6 17.16 -37.62 -48.82
C HIS A 6 17.18 -36.14 -48.41
N ALA A 7 17.51 -35.23 -49.34
CA ALA A 7 17.51 -33.79 -49.08
C ALA A 7 16.10 -33.25 -48.73
N LYS A 8 15.06 -33.75 -49.41
CA LYS A 8 13.67 -33.38 -49.10
C LYS A 8 13.21 -33.89 -47.73
N LYS A 9 13.60 -35.10 -47.34
CA LYS A 9 13.32 -35.62 -45.99
C LYS A 9 14.01 -34.77 -44.91
N LEU A 10 15.29 -34.43 -45.10
CA LEU A 10 16.08 -33.65 -44.15
C LEU A 10 15.49 -32.25 -43.95
N LEU A 11 15.07 -31.59 -45.05
CA LEU A 11 14.41 -30.28 -45.01
C LEU A 11 13.06 -30.35 -44.27
N PHE A 12 12.28 -31.41 -44.49
CA PHE A 12 10.98 -31.59 -43.83
C PHE A 12 11.12 -31.84 -42.33
N THR A 13 12.10 -32.64 -41.90
CA THR A 13 12.42 -32.83 -40.47
C THR A 13 12.92 -31.55 -39.81
N ASN A 14 13.74 -30.74 -40.48
CA ASN A 14 14.20 -29.47 -39.92
C ASN A 14 13.05 -28.45 -39.77
N ILE A 15 12.13 -28.37 -40.73
CA ILE A 15 10.94 -27.51 -40.63
C ILE A 15 10.01 -28.01 -39.52
N LEU A 16 9.81 -29.33 -39.38
CA LEU A 16 8.99 -29.90 -38.31
C LEU A 16 9.62 -29.67 -36.93
N CYS A 17 10.95 -29.75 -36.79
CA CYS A 17 11.65 -29.41 -35.56
C CYS A 17 11.56 -27.91 -35.24
N ILE A 18 11.64 -27.01 -36.21
CA ILE A 18 11.46 -25.56 -35.99
C ILE A 18 10.01 -25.25 -35.61
N LEU A 19 9.03 -25.90 -36.24
CA LEU A 19 7.61 -25.76 -35.87
C LEU A 19 7.31 -26.34 -34.48
N LEU A 20 7.93 -27.47 -34.09
CA LEU A 20 7.86 -28.01 -32.73
C LEU A 20 8.55 -27.11 -31.71
N LEU A 21 9.68 -26.48 -32.07
CA LEU A 21 10.38 -25.49 -31.24
C LEU A 21 9.54 -24.21 -31.09
N HIS A 22 8.78 -23.80 -32.12
CA HIS A 22 7.79 -22.71 -32.02
C HIS A 22 6.48 -23.10 -31.32
N TRP A 23 6.11 -24.38 -31.28
CA TRP A 23 5.01 -24.87 -30.43
C TRP A 23 5.47 -25.03 -28.97
N LEU A 24 6.78 -25.16 -28.76
CA LEU A 24 7.47 -25.09 -27.48
C LEU A 24 7.88 -23.65 -27.11
N ASP A 25 7.55 -22.63 -27.92
CA ASP A 25 7.41 -21.24 -27.48
C ASP A 25 6.17 -21.13 -26.57
N LEU A 26 6.26 -21.85 -25.44
CA LEU A 26 6.19 -21.27 -24.13
C LEU A 26 5.04 -20.27 -23.96
N SER A 27 3.83 -20.78 -24.14
CA SER A 27 2.75 -20.42 -23.24
C SER A 27 3.13 -20.94 -21.85
N PHE A 28 4.11 -20.30 -21.19
CA PHE A 28 4.14 -20.28 -19.74
C PHE A 28 2.89 -19.48 -19.40
N VAL A 29 1.75 -20.18 -19.28
CA VAL A 29 0.63 -19.65 -18.54
C VAL A 29 1.20 -19.51 -17.14
N ILE A 30 1.74 -18.32 -16.81
CA ILE A 30 1.95 -17.93 -15.43
C ILE A 30 0.54 -17.97 -14.88
N SER A 31 0.17 -19.10 -14.30
CA SER A 31 -1.15 -19.27 -13.71
C SER A 31 -1.20 -18.26 -12.57
N THR A 32 -1.94 -17.18 -12.80
CA THR A 32 -2.08 -16.12 -11.81
C THR A 32 -2.71 -16.75 -10.57
N LYS A 33 -2.00 -16.73 -9.44
CA LYS A 33 -2.49 -17.41 -8.22
C LYS A 33 -3.74 -16.73 -7.66
N VAL A 34 -3.98 -15.47 -8.04
CA VAL A 34 -5.19 -14.68 -7.82
C VAL A 34 -5.47 -13.82 -9.07
N PRO A 35 -6.73 -13.50 -9.40
CA PRO A 35 -7.05 -12.74 -10.61
C PRO A 35 -6.79 -11.23 -10.45
N ALA A 36 -6.84 -10.69 -9.24
CA ALA A 36 -6.48 -9.31 -8.97
C ALA A 36 -5.89 -9.08 -7.57
N ILE A 37 -5.14 -7.98 -7.43
CA ILE A 37 -4.70 -7.41 -6.15
C ILE A 37 -5.45 -6.10 -5.89
N ILE A 38 -6.17 -6.04 -4.77
CA ILE A 38 -6.98 -4.89 -4.39
C ILE A 38 -6.39 -4.32 -3.10
N VAL A 39 -6.05 -3.03 -3.11
CA VAL A 39 -5.22 -2.43 -2.06
C VAL A 39 -5.95 -1.28 -1.36
N PHE A 40 -5.94 -1.30 -0.04
CA PHE A 40 -6.39 -0.24 0.86
C PHE A 40 -5.25 0.12 1.80
N GLY A 41 -5.09 1.39 2.11
CA GLY A 41 -4.00 1.77 3.00
C GLY A 41 -3.57 3.21 2.95
N ASP A 42 -2.37 3.42 3.48
CA ASP A 42 -1.68 4.69 3.56
C ASP A 42 -0.53 4.81 2.53
N SER A 43 0.44 5.68 2.82
CA SER A 43 1.59 5.99 1.98
C SER A 43 2.45 4.77 1.66
N SER A 44 2.45 3.74 2.52
CA SER A 44 3.18 2.50 2.31
C SER A 44 2.70 1.72 1.09
N VAL A 45 1.45 1.96 0.67
CA VAL A 45 0.80 1.25 -0.43
C VAL A 45 0.03 2.16 -1.41
N ASP A 46 0.19 3.48 -1.29
CA ASP A 46 -0.38 4.48 -2.20
C ASP A 46 0.33 4.45 -3.55
N ALA A 47 -0.47 4.25 -4.61
CA ALA A 47 -0.01 4.21 -5.99
C ALA A 47 -0.05 5.59 -6.68
N GLY A 48 -0.47 6.65 -5.97
CA GLY A 48 -0.59 8.01 -6.46
C GLY A 48 -1.98 8.62 -6.36
N ASN A 49 -2.91 8.09 -5.56
CA ASN A 49 -4.26 8.67 -5.43
C ASN A 49 -4.21 10.10 -4.89
N ASN A 50 -3.25 10.41 -4.01
CA ASN A 50 -3.11 11.76 -3.44
C ASN A 50 -2.78 12.84 -4.47
N ASN A 51 -2.35 12.48 -5.69
CA ASN A 51 -2.13 13.44 -6.77
C ASN A 51 -3.43 14.09 -7.26
N PHE A 52 -4.57 13.45 -7.01
CA PHE A 52 -5.88 13.82 -7.56
C PHE A 52 -6.85 14.41 -6.53
N ILE A 53 -6.37 14.73 -5.33
CA ILE A 53 -7.12 15.38 -4.25
C ILE A 53 -6.33 16.57 -3.71
N SER A 54 -6.98 17.58 -3.13
CA SER A 54 -6.30 18.74 -2.54
C SER A 54 -5.64 18.37 -1.20
N THR A 55 -4.34 18.06 -1.22
CA THR A 55 -3.55 17.74 -0.02
C THR A 55 -2.08 18.05 -0.24
N VAL A 56 -1.35 18.29 0.85
CA VAL A 56 0.13 18.39 0.85
C VAL A 56 0.81 17.01 0.91
N ALA A 57 0.08 15.95 1.29
CA ALA A 57 0.60 14.59 1.40
C ALA A 57 0.75 13.95 0.02
N ARG A 58 1.65 14.49 -0.82
CA ARG A 58 1.93 14.03 -2.18
C ARG A 58 3.40 13.65 -2.32
N SER A 59 3.69 12.78 -3.28
CA SER A 59 5.06 12.37 -3.66
C SER A 59 5.21 12.39 -5.19
N ASN A 60 4.61 13.40 -5.83
CA ASN A 60 4.66 13.65 -7.28
C ASN A 60 5.78 14.63 -7.67
N PHE A 61 6.87 14.66 -6.90
CA PHE A 61 8.04 15.49 -7.13
C PHE A 61 9.33 14.69 -6.89
N GLN A 62 10.47 15.19 -7.35
CA GLN A 62 11.77 14.52 -7.12
C GLN A 62 12.15 14.52 -5.63
N PRO A 63 12.78 13.47 -5.08
CA PRO A 63 13.40 12.34 -5.78
C PRO A 63 12.47 11.13 -5.99
N TYR A 64 11.17 11.24 -5.70
CA TYR A 64 10.22 10.13 -5.87
C TYR A 64 10.11 9.70 -7.34
N GLY A 65 9.95 8.39 -7.56
CA GLY A 65 9.81 7.81 -8.90
C GLY A 65 11.06 7.81 -9.80
N ARG A 66 12.24 8.27 -9.31
CA ARG A 66 13.52 8.23 -10.06
C ARG A 66 13.85 6.85 -10.64
N ASP A 67 13.58 5.80 -9.88
CA ASP A 67 13.84 4.40 -10.22
C ASP A 67 12.55 3.69 -10.69
N PHE A 68 11.45 4.43 -10.87
CA PHE A 68 10.23 3.93 -11.50
C PHE A 68 10.34 4.01 -13.03
N MET A 69 9.47 3.30 -13.75
CA MET A 69 9.49 3.30 -15.22
C MET A 69 9.40 4.72 -15.78
N GLY A 70 10.38 5.09 -16.60
CA GLY A 70 10.50 6.42 -17.18
C GLY A 70 11.06 7.51 -16.26
N GLY A 71 11.47 7.17 -15.03
CA GLY A 71 12.13 8.09 -14.09
C GLY A 71 11.24 9.25 -13.61
N LYS A 72 9.91 9.06 -13.62
CA LYS A 72 8.93 10.10 -13.29
C LYS A 72 8.29 9.86 -11.92
N PRO A 73 8.08 10.92 -11.11
CA PRO A 73 7.28 10.82 -9.89
C PRO A 73 5.86 10.35 -10.18
N THR A 74 5.42 9.28 -9.53
CA THR A 74 4.06 8.73 -9.72
C THR A 74 3.11 9.04 -8.57
N GLY A 75 3.59 9.65 -7.47
CA GLY A 75 2.83 9.74 -6.21
C GLY A 75 2.96 8.51 -5.31
N ARG A 76 3.82 7.55 -5.68
CA ARG A 76 4.32 6.54 -4.74
C ARG A 76 5.34 7.18 -3.80
N PHE A 77 5.23 6.90 -2.50
CA PHE A 77 6.18 7.32 -1.48
C PHE A 77 7.45 6.45 -1.50
N SER A 78 8.04 6.31 -2.68
CA SER A 78 9.21 5.51 -3.00
C SER A 78 9.95 6.14 -4.18
N ASN A 79 11.25 5.89 -4.27
CA ASN A 79 12.03 6.16 -5.49
C ASN A 79 11.55 5.30 -6.67
N GLY A 80 10.86 4.18 -6.42
CA GLY A 80 10.38 3.30 -7.47
C GLY A 80 9.08 2.60 -7.08
N ARG A 81 9.06 1.30 -7.29
CA ARG A 81 7.93 0.43 -6.94
C ARG A 81 7.73 0.35 -5.43
N ILE A 82 6.50 0.07 -5.01
CA ILE A 82 6.12 -0.17 -3.61
C ILE A 82 5.85 -1.66 -3.38
N ALA A 83 5.75 -2.10 -2.11
CA ALA A 83 5.65 -3.52 -1.76
C ALA A 83 4.52 -4.26 -2.51
N THR A 84 3.37 -3.60 -2.72
CA THR A 84 2.21 -4.17 -3.41
C THR A 84 2.46 -4.38 -4.91
N ASP A 85 3.34 -3.59 -5.53
CA ASP A 85 3.77 -3.80 -6.92
C ASP A 85 4.58 -5.10 -7.05
N PHE A 86 5.53 -5.32 -6.14
CA PHE A 86 6.32 -6.57 -6.10
C PHE A 86 5.45 -7.78 -5.78
N ILE A 87 4.44 -7.64 -4.92
CA ILE A 87 3.45 -8.69 -4.67
C ILE A 87 2.68 -8.98 -5.97
N SER A 88 2.14 -7.97 -6.65
CA SER A 88 1.42 -8.16 -7.92
C SER A 88 2.26 -8.88 -8.98
N GLU A 89 3.53 -8.52 -9.11
CA GLU A 89 4.48 -9.19 -10.01
C GLU A 89 4.72 -10.65 -9.60
N ALA A 90 4.98 -10.91 -8.30
CA ALA A 90 5.21 -12.27 -7.79
C ALA A 90 3.98 -13.20 -7.95
N PHE A 91 2.78 -12.63 -8.06
CA PHE A 91 1.54 -13.35 -8.36
C PHE A 91 1.28 -13.53 -9.86
N GLY A 92 2.16 -13.01 -10.73
CA GLY A 92 2.10 -13.16 -12.18
C GLY A 92 1.14 -12.19 -12.87
N ILE A 93 0.76 -11.08 -12.22
CA ILE A 93 -0.32 -10.21 -12.69
C ILE A 93 0.22 -9.06 -13.54
N LYS A 94 0.74 -8.02 -12.89
CA LYS A 94 1.33 -6.85 -13.54
C LYS A 94 2.45 -6.29 -12.68
N PRO A 95 3.46 -5.64 -13.27
CA PRO A 95 4.63 -5.16 -12.54
C PRO A 95 4.33 -4.05 -11.54
N TYR A 96 3.15 -3.40 -11.61
CA TYR A 96 2.71 -2.36 -10.68
C TYR A 96 1.18 -2.20 -10.66
N ILE A 97 0.66 -1.71 -9.54
CA ILE A 97 -0.78 -1.49 -9.29
C ILE A 97 -1.15 -0.02 -9.51
N PRO A 98 -2.12 0.32 -10.36
CA PRO A 98 -2.51 1.71 -10.60
C PRO A 98 -3.35 2.29 -9.46
N ALA A 99 -3.27 3.61 -9.30
CA ALA A 99 -4.15 4.39 -8.41
C ALA A 99 -5.56 4.48 -9.02
N TYR A 100 -6.60 4.31 -8.21
CA TYR A 100 -7.99 4.34 -8.67
C TYR A 100 -8.40 5.72 -9.23
N LEU A 101 -7.89 6.80 -8.66
CA LEU A 101 -8.22 8.17 -9.08
C LEU A 101 -7.43 8.66 -10.30
N ASP A 102 -6.48 7.89 -10.80
CA ASP A 102 -5.67 8.30 -11.94
C ASP A 102 -6.45 8.13 -13.26
N PRO A 103 -6.77 9.24 -13.97
CA PRO A 103 -7.61 9.21 -15.17
C PRO A 103 -6.92 8.57 -16.39
N SER A 104 -5.62 8.27 -16.31
CA SER A 104 -4.91 7.53 -17.36
C SER A 104 -5.27 6.05 -17.39
N TYR A 105 -5.93 5.53 -16.36
CA TYR A 105 -6.39 4.14 -16.27
C TYR A 105 -7.91 4.04 -16.39
N ASN A 106 -8.37 2.92 -16.93
CA ASN A 106 -9.78 2.57 -17.01
C ASN A 106 -10.01 1.18 -16.40
N ILE A 107 -11.28 0.73 -16.43
CA ILE A 107 -11.69 -0.52 -15.79
C ILE A 107 -10.95 -1.75 -16.32
N SER A 108 -10.49 -1.75 -17.58
CA SER A 108 -9.70 -2.85 -18.13
C SER A 108 -8.37 -3.01 -17.38
N GLN A 109 -7.65 -1.92 -17.09
CA GLN A 109 -6.41 -1.98 -16.30
C GLN A 109 -6.68 -2.25 -14.82
N PHE A 110 -7.80 -1.79 -14.28
CA PHE A 110 -8.19 -2.04 -12.89
C PHE A 110 -8.64 -3.49 -12.64
N SER A 111 -9.12 -4.20 -13.66
CA SER A 111 -9.69 -5.55 -13.54
C SER A 111 -8.73 -6.60 -12.96
N THR A 112 -7.42 -6.35 -13.02
CA THR A 112 -6.36 -7.21 -12.48
C THR A 112 -5.63 -6.58 -11.29
N GLY A 113 -5.95 -5.34 -10.93
CA GLY A 113 -5.49 -4.76 -9.68
C GLY A 113 -5.66 -3.26 -9.61
N VAL A 114 -5.93 -2.76 -8.41
CA VAL A 114 -6.26 -1.36 -8.15
C VAL A 114 -5.90 -1.00 -6.72
N SER A 115 -5.39 0.22 -6.52
CA SER A 115 -5.14 0.78 -5.18
C SER A 115 -6.08 1.93 -4.89
N PHE A 116 -6.77 1.84 -3.76
CA PHE A 116 -7.58 2.90 -3.16
C PHE A 116 -6.84 3.63 -2.03
N ALA A 117 -5.61 3.22 -1.74
CA ALA A 117 -4.81 3.76 -0.66
C ALA A 117 -4.52 5.25 -0.84
N SER A 118 -4.33 5.95 0.27
CA SER A 118 -4.10 7.40 0.30
C SER A 118 -3.10 7.74 1.38
N ALA A 119 -2.00 8.37 1.01
CA ALA A 119 -0.99 8.76 1.99
C ALA A 119 -1.55 9.58 3.15
N ALA A 120 -0.93 9.41 4.33
CA ALA A 120 -1.33 10.00 5.62
C ALA A 120 -2.67 9.51 6.20
N THR A 121 -3.42 8.64 5.51
CA THR A 121 -4.64 8.08 6.11
C THR A 121 -4.33 7.08 7.22
N GLY A 122 -5.33 6.81 8.05
CA GLY A 122 -5.29 5.84 9.14
C GLY A 122 -6.61 5.09 9.24
N TYR A 123 -6.74 4.26 10.27
CA TYR A 123 -8.01 3.65 10.63
C TYR A 123 -9.01 4.69 11.14
N ASP A 124 -8.54 5.63 11.96
CA ASP A 124 -9.36 6.69 12.53
C ASP A 124 -9.61 7.81 11.50
N ASN A 125 -10.86 8.26 11.36
CA ASN A 125 -11.18 9.35 10.44
C ASN A 125 -10.44 10.63 10.82
N ALA A 126 -10.26 10.89 12.12
CA ALA A 126 -9.55 12.06 12.61
C ALA A 126 -8.10 12.12 12.10
N THR A 127 -7.48 10.96 11.83
CA THR A 127 -6.14 10.89 11.23
C THR A 127 -6.14 11.46 9.81
N SER A 128 -7.17 11.16 9.02
CA SER A 128 -7.26 11.63 7.64
C SER A 128 -7.58 13.13 7.55
N ASP A 129 -8.26 13.66 8.57
CA ASP A 129 -8.61 15.08 8.65
C ASP A 129 -7.35 15.97 8.84
N VAL A 130 -6.28 15.44 9.46
CA VAL A 130 -5.02 16.18 9.71
C VAL A 130 -4.43 16.79 8.44
N LEU A 131 -4.41 16.03 7.34
CA LEU A 131 -3.86 16.46 6.04
C LEU A 131 -4.91 16.46 4.92
N SER A 132 -6.19 16.37 5.27
CA SER A 132 -7.31 16.34 4.32
C SER A 132 -7.13 15.29 3.21
N VAL A 133 -6.82 14.06 3.61
CA VAL A 133 -6.57 12.92 2.70
C VAL A 133 -7.79 11.98 2.62
N ILE A 134 -7.76 10.96 1.76
CA ILE A 134 -8.92 10.06 1.58
C ILE A 134 -9.02 9.12 2.80
N PRO A 135 -10.07 9.23 3.62
CA PRO A 135 -10.25 8.37 4.77
C PRO A 135 -10.63 6.95 4.37
N LEU A 136 -10.38 5.98 5.27
CA LEU A 136 -10.65 4.56 5.03
C LEU A 136 -12.08 4.27 4.55
N TRP A 137 -13.08 4.96 5.11
CA TRP A 137 -14.47 4.79 4.65
C TRP A 137 -14.66 5.22 3.20
N LYS A 138 -13.95 6.26 2.74
CA LYS A 138 -14.01 6.73 1.35
C LYS A 138 -13.28 5.77 0.42
N GLN A 139 -12.18 5.16 0.87
CA GLN A 139 -11.53 4.06 0.13
C GLN A 139 -12.51 2.89 -0.10
N LEU A 140 -13.35 2.57 0.90
CA LEU A 140 -14.41 1.56 0.75
C LEU A 140 -15.49 1.97 -0.25
N GLU A 141 -15.88 3.25 -0.28
CA GLU A 141 -16.85 3.74 -1.26
C GLU A 141 -16.30 3.67 -2.69
N TYR A 142 -15.02 4.02 -2.89
CA TYR A 142 -14.35 3.81 -4.18
C TYR A 142 -14.29 2.33 -4.57
N TYR A 143 -14.09 1.44 -3.60
CA TYR A 143 -14.15 0.01 -3.86
C TYR A 143 -15.55 -0.46 -4.31
N LYS A 144 -16.62 0.01 -3.68
CA LYS A 144 -17.99 -0.29 -4.14
C LYS A 144 -18.28 0.23 -5.54
N GLU A 145 -17.79 1.43 -5.86
CA GLU A 145 -17.89 1.98 -7.22
C GLU A 145 -17.11 1.14 -8.23
N TYR A 146 -15.88 0.74 -7.88
CA TYR A 146 -15.07 -0.18 -8.68
C TYR A 146 -15.79 -1.51 -8.92
N GLN A 147 -16.45 -2.10 -7.91
CA GLN A 147 -17.19 -3.35 -8.08
C GLN A 147 -18.33 -3.21 -9.10
N LYS A 148 -19.05 -2.09 -9.10
CA LYS A 148 -20.08 -1.79 -10.11
C LYS A 148 -19.47 -1.70 -11.51
N LYS A 149 -18.39 -0.91 -11.67
CA LYS A 149 -17.67 -0.77 -12.95
C LYS A 149 -17.15 -2.13 -13.45
N LEU A 150 -16.63 -2.96 -12.55
CA LEU A 150 -16.14 -4.29 -12.85
C LEU A 150 -17.27 -5.23 -13.30
N GLY A 151 -18.43 -5.13 -12.64
CA GLY A 151 -19.67 -5.84 -13.02
C GLY A 151 -20.11 -5.51 -14.44
N THR A 152 -20.15 -4.22 -14.79
CA THR A 152 -20.47 -3.77 -16.16
C THR A 152 -19.45 -4.27 -17.18
N TYR A 153 -18.15 -4.29 -16.83
CA TYR A 153 -17.08 -4.65 -17.75
C TYR A 153 -16.93 -6.17 -17.98
N LEU A 154 -16.99 -6.98 -16.93
CA LEU A 154 -16.77 -8.44 -16.99
C LEU A 154 -18.06 -9.26 -17.04
N GLY A 155 -19.20 -8.64 -16.72
CA GLY A 155 -20.44 -9.33 -16.35
C GLY A 155 -20.46 -9.73 -14.87
N GLU A 156 -21.62 -9.64 -14.24
CA GLU A 156 -21.83 -9.81 -12.79
C GLU A 156 -21.21 -11.10 -12.23
N LYS A 157 -21.44 -12.24 -12.88
CA LYS A 157 -20.92 -13.54 -12.43
C LYS A 157 -19.39 -13.56 -12.38
N LYS A 158 -18.74 -13.06 -13.44
CA LYS A 158 -17.27 -13.05 -13.55
C LYS A 158 -16.65 -11.99 -12.64
N ALA A 159 -17.30 -10.83 -12.47
CA ALA A 159 -16.87 -9.81 -11.52
C ALA A 159 -16.90 -10.34 -10.08
N LYS A 160 -18.00 -10.98 -9.67
CA LYS A 160 -18.13 -11.61 -8.34
C LYS A 160 -17.08 -12.69 -8.10
N ASP A 161 -16.84 -13.55 -9.10
CA ASP A 161 -15.78 -14.57 -9.05
C ASP A 161 -14.38 -13.95 -8.92
N THR A 162 -14.12 -12.87 -9.68
CA THR A 162 -12.87 -12.11 -9.61
C THR A 162 -12.65 -11.55 -8.21
N ILE A 163 -13.63 -10.84 -7.64
CA ILE A 163 -13.55 -10.30 -6.27
C ILE A 163 -13.31 -11.43 -5.25
N THR A 164 -14.10 -12.50 -5.31
CA THR A 164 -14.00 -13.63 -4.37
C THR A 164 -12.61 -14.25 -4.37
N LYS A 165 -11.98 -14.35 -5.54
CA LYS A 165 -10.66 -14.97 -5.71
C LYS A 165 -9.48 -14.00 -5.55
N SER A 166 -9.72 -12.69 -5.54
CA SER A 166 -8.69 -11.64 -5.45
C SER A 166 -8.08 -11.54 -4.05
N LEU A 167 -6.82 -11.08 -4.00
CA LEU A 167 -6.14 -10.76 -2.74
C LEU A 167 -6.42 -9.31 -2.37
N HIS A 168 -6.95 -9.09 -1.17
CA HIS A 168 -7.18 -7.76 -0.59
C HIS A 168 -6.08 -7.47 0.42
N ILE A 169 -5.37 -6.35 0.27
CA ILE A 169 -4.28 -5.95 1.15
C ILE A 169 -4.71 -4.68 1.88
N ILE A 170 -4.51 -4.68 3.20
CA ILE A 170 -4.77 -3.54 4.09
C ILE A 170 -3.44 -3.14 4.74
N SER A 171 -3.02 -1.88 4.62
CA SER A 171 -1.80 -1.37 5.26
C SER A 171 -2.06 0.01 5.87
N LEU A 172 -2.32 0.05 7.17
CA LEU A 172 -2.75 1.24 7.92
C LEU A 172 -2.24 1.17 9.37
N GLY A 173 -2.29 2.31 10.05
CA GLY A 173 -2.15 2.39 11.51
C GLY A 173 -0.96 3.22 11.97
N THR A 174 0.09 3.38 11.14
CA THR A 174 1.26 4.17 11.54
C THR A 174 0.91 5.64 11.77
N ASN A 175 0.11 6.23 10.87
CA ASN A 175 -0.28 7.64 10.96
C ASN A 175 -1.25 7.88 12.14
N ASP A 176 -2.07 6.90 12.50
CA ASP A 176 -2.95 7.01 13.68
C ASP A 176 -2.14 7.27 14.96
N PHE A 177 -0.98 6.61 15.10
CA PHE A 177 -0.11 6.85 16.25
C PHE A 177 0.76 8.09 16.08
N LEU A 178 1.50 8.21 14.97
CA LEU A 178 2.51 9.25 14.81
C LEU A 178 1.91 10.62 14.47
N GLU A 179 1.05 10.67 13.46
CA GLU A 179 0.51 11.93 12.93
C GLU A 179 -0.73 12.42 13.68
N ASN A 180 -1.53 11.51 14.23
CA ASN A 180 -2.72 11.85 15.01
C ASN A 180 -2.46 11.80 16.52
N TYR A 181 -2.24 10.63 17.11
CA TYR A 181 -2.21 10.47 18.57
C TYR A 181 -1.07 11.22 19.26
N TYR A 182 0.17 11.15 18.74
CA TYR A 182 1.33 11.77 19.39
C TYR A 182 1.63 13.19 18.90
N ALA A 183 1.39 13.49 17.63
CA ALA A 183 1.65 14.84 17.10
C ALA A 183 0.53 15.85 17.44
N ILE A 184 -0.73 15.40 17.53
CA ILE A 184 -1.90 16.26 17.74
C ILE A 184 -2.57 15.92 19.08
N PRO A 185 -2.82 16.92 19.98
CA PRO A 185 -3.28 16.65 21.34
C PRO A 185 -4.70 16.06 21.46
N GLY A 186 -5.48 16.08 20.38
CA GLY A 186 -6.90 15.68 20.39
C GLY A 186 -7.12 14.25 20.90
N ARG A 187 -6.49 13.25 20.26
CA ARG A 187 -6.73 11.84 20.65
C ARG A 187 -6.03 11.43 21.94
N ALA A 188 -4.84 11.98 22.23
CA ALA A 188 -4.14 11.70 23.48
C ALA A 188 -4.88 12.16 24.74
N SER A 189 -5.75 13.17 24.64
CA SER A 189 -6.62 13.60 25.75
C SER A 189 -7.86 12.72 25.96
N GLN A 190 -8.27 11.97 24.94
CA GLN A 190 -9.47 11.13 24.96
C GLN A 190 -9.17 9.66 25.30
N TYR A 191 -7.98 9.18 24.93
CA TYR A 191 -7.61 7.78 25.04
C TYR A 191 -6.22 7.62 25.64
N THR A 192 -6.06 6.64 26.53
CA THR A 192 -4.75 6.05 26.80
C THR A 192 -4.25 5.29 25.56
N PRO A 193 -2.94 5.00 25.43
CA PRO A 193 -2.41 4.28 24.27
C PRO A 193 -3.09 2.93 24.05
N SER A 194 -3.34 2.16 25.13
CA SER A 194 -4.03 0.86 25.03
C SER A 194 -5.50 1.01 24.61
N GLN A 195 -6.20 2.05 25.08
CA GLN A 195 -7.58 2.31 24.65
C GLN A 195 -7.63 2.69 23.17
N TYR A 196 -6.70 3.51 22.71
CA TYR A 196 -6.61 3.90 21.30
C TYR A 196 -6.29 2.70 20.41
N GLN A 197 -5.33 1.86 20.80
CA GLN A 197 -5.06 0.58 20.13
C GLN A 197 -6.32 -0.30 20.01
N ASN A 198 -7.13 -0.41 21.07
CA ASN A 198 -8.37 -1.19 21.02
C ASN A 198 -9.41 -0.55 20.09
N PHE A 199 -9.52 0.78 20.09
CA PHE A 199 -10.39 1.52 19.19
C PHE A 199 -10.02 1.27 17.71
N LEU A 200 -8.74 1.40 17.36
CA LEU A 200 -8.25 1.13 16.00
C LEU A 200 -8.45 -0.33 15.59
N ALA A 201 -8.22 -1.29 16.50
CA ALA A 201 -8.46 -2.71 16.23
C ALA A 201 -9.94 -3.01 15.96
N GLY A 202 -10.86 -2.33 16.65
CA GLY A 202 -12.31 -2.42 16.38
C GLY A 202 -12.69 -1.86 15.01
N ILE A 203 -12.05 -0.79 14.56
CA ILE A 203 -12.24 -0.26 13.20
C ILE A 203 -11.72 -1.26 12.16
N ALA A 204 -10.53 -1.84 12.39
CA ALA A 204 -9.96 -2.86 11.51
C ALA A 204 -10.87 -4.09 11.40
N GLU A 205 -11.43 -4.55 12.53
CA GLU A 205 -12.41 -5.65 12.58
C GLU A 205 -13.64 -5.33 11.72
N ASN A 206 -14.26 -4.16 11.93
CA ASN A 206 -15.44 -3.72 11.17
C ASN A 206 -15.13 -3.65 9.66
N PHE A 207 -13.97 -3.10 9.29
CA PHE A 207 -13.56 -2.99 7.91
C PHE A 207 -13.38 -4.36 7.24
N ILE A 208 -12.80 -5.35 7.94
CA ILE A 208 -12.69 -6.72 7.44
C ILE A 208 -14.06 -7.35 7.22
N HIS A 209 -15.01 -7.16 8.15
CA HIS A 209 -16.40 -7.61 7.96
C HIS A 209 -17.04 -6.96 6.72
N ARG A 210 -16.90 -5.65 6.55
CA ARG A 210 -17.42 -4.94 5.36
C ARG A 210 -16.81 -5.46 4.06
N LEU A 211 -15.50 -5.71 4.01
CA LEU A 211 -14.87 -6.31 2.84
C LEU A 211 -15.42 -7.71 2.55
N TYR A 212 -15.61 -8.51 3.60
CA TYR A 212 -16.17 -9.86 3.49
C TYR A 212 -17.60 -9.85 2.97
N ASP A 213 -18.45 -8.94 3.47
CA ASP A 213 -19.83 -8.73 3.01
C ASP A 213 -19.87 -8.30 1.54
N LEU A 214 -18.86 -7.55 1.10
CA LEU A 214 -18.64 -7.19 -0.30
C LEU A 214 -17.96 -8.31 -1.13
N GLY A 215 -17.80 -9.51 -0.58
CA GLY A 215 -17.35 -10.71 -1.28
C GLY A 215 -15.85 -11.02 -1.16
N ALA A 216 -15.06 -10.23 -0.43
CA ALA A 216 -13.65 -10.53 -0.22
C ALA A 216 -13.47 -11.82 0.59
N LYS A 217 -12.67 -12.77 0.09
CA LYS A 217 -12.34 -14.01 0.81
C LYS A 217 -10.87 -14.18 1.12
N LYS A 218 -9.96 -13.49 0.43
CA LYS A 218 -8.51 -13.55 0.70
C LYS A 218 -8.06 -12.16 1.14
N ILE A 219 -7.71 -12.02 2.41
CA ILE A 219 -7.40 -10.73 3.03
C ILE A 219 -6.05 -10.84 3.75
N SER A 220 -5.17 -9.88 3.48
CA SER A 220 -3.92 -9.68 4.19
C SER A 220 -4.03 -8.39 5.01
N LEU A 221 -4.05 -8.53 6.33
CA LEU A 221 -4.02 -7.40 7.27
C LEU A 221 -2.55 -7.10 7.63
N GLY A 222 -2.04 -5.97 7.16
CA GLY A 222 -0.70 -5.48 7.46
C GLY A 222 -0.57 -5.02 8.91
N GLY A 223 0.56 -5.36 9.54
CA GLY A 223 0.98 -4.77 10.80
C GLY A 223 1.80 -3.51 10.62
N LEU A 224 2.19 -2.90 11.73
CA LEU A 224 3.05 -1.72 11.78
C LEU A 224 4.52 -2.08 11.64
N PRO A 225 5.31 -1.25 10.95
CA PRO A 225 6.77 -1.34 10.94
C PRO A 225 7.34 -0.96 12.33
N PRO A 226 8.66 -1.07 12.56
CA PRO A 226 9.32 -0.44 13.70
C PRO A 226 9.25 1.08 13.56
N MET A 227 8.09 1.66 13.87
CA MET A 227 7.77 3.04 13.51
C MET A 227 8.62 4.08 14.25
N GLY A 228 9.17 3.73 15.42
CA GLY A 228 10.16 4.56 16.11
C GLY A 228 11.51 4.63 15.39
N CYS A 229 11.77 3.74 14.44
CA CYS A 229 12.95 3.78 13.58
C CYS A 229 12.73 4.55 12.26
N LEU A 230 11.55 5.13 12.05
CA LEU A 230 11.31 5.92 10.85
C LEU A 230 12.24 7.15 10.82
N PRO A 231 12.65 7.60 9.63
CA PRO A 231 13.65 8.67 9.50
C PRO A 231 13.27 9.95 10.23
N LEU A 232 12.00 10.36 10.16
CA LEU A 232 11.51 11.57 10.83
C LEU A 232 11.65 11.42 12.36
N GLU A 233 11.14 10.31 12.93
CA GLU A 233 11.22 10.04 14.37
C GLU A 233 12.65 9.95 14.88
N ARG A 234 13.57 9.36 14.09
CA ARG A 234 14.99 9.32 14.45
C ARG A 234 15.63 10.70 14.36
N THR A 235 15.30 11.49 13.34
CA THR A 235 15.89 12.82 13.15
C THR A 235 15.44 13.79 14.23
N THR A 236 14.21 13.66 14.74
CA THR A 236 13.69 14.51 15.82
C THR A 236 14.05 14.02 17.21
N ASN A 237 14.53 12.78 17.35
CA ASN A 237 15.00 12.20 18.61
C ASN A 237 16.43 12.65 18.98
N PHE A 238 16.67 13.97 19.00
CA PHE A 238 17.97 14.56 19.29
C PHE A 238 18.51 14.14 20.67
N ALA A 239 17.65 14.13 21.69
CA ALA A 239 18.02 13.72 23.05
C ALA A 239 18.36 12.23 23.15
N GLY A 240 17.76 11.39 22.30
CA GLY A 240 18.05 9.96 22.20
C GLY A 240 19.16 9.62 21.18
N GLY A 241 19.98 10.60 20.77
CA GLY A 241 21.13 10.37 19.90
C GLY A 241 20.77 9.94 18.47
N ASN A 242 19.58 10.31 17.98
CA ASN A 242 19.04 9.88 16.69
C ASN A 242 18.86 8.36 16.54
N ASP A 243 18.78 7.63 17.66
CA ASP A 243 18.37 6.22 17.67
C ASP A 243 16.84 6.09 17.55
N CYS A 244 16.37 4.87 17.36
CA CYS A 244 14.94 4.59 17.30
C CYS A 244 14.24 4.98 18.62
N VAL A 245 13.04 5.53 18.52
CA VAL A 245 12.19 5.83 19.68
C VAL A 245 11.57 4.54 20.21
N SER A 246 12.12 4.01 21.30
CA SER A 246 11.69 2.72 21.88
C SER A 246 10.20 2.67 22.22
N ASN A 247 9.63 3.76 22.72
CA ASN A 247 8.20 3.81 23.06
C ASN A 247 7.31 3.55 21.85
N TYR A 248 7.60 4.18 20.70
CA TYR A 248 6.83 3.95 19.47
C TYR A 248 6.99 2.53 18.94
N ASN A 249 8.19 1.96 19.08
CA ASN A 249 8.43 0.56 18.72
C ASN A 249 7.65 -0.42 19.62
N ASN A 250 7.49 -0.12 20.91
CA ASN A 250 6.68 -0.92 21.82
C ASN A 250 5.19 -0.87 21.44
N ILE A 251 4.66 0.32 21.16
CA ILE A 251 3.27 0.49 20.67
C ILE A 251 3.05 -0.30 19.37
N ALA A 252 4.00 -0.28 18.44
CA ALA A 252 3.90 -1.05 17.22
C ALA A 252 3.82 -2.56 17.48
N LEU A 253 4.65 -3.09 18.40
CA LEU A 253 4.62 -4.50 18.79
C LEU A 253 3.30 -4.89 19.47
N GLU A 254 2.83 -4.08 20.42
CA GLU A 254 1.56 -4.32 21.13
C GLU A 254 0.37 -4.31 20.16
N PHE A 255 0.31 -3.33 19.26
CA PHE A 255 -0.77 -3.25 18.28
C PHE A 255 -0.69 -4.39 17.27
N ASN A 256 0.50 -4.79 16.84
CA ASN A 256 0.70 -5.96 15.98
C ASN A 256 0.21 -7.26 16.63
N ASP A 257 0.45 -7.45 17.93
CA ASP A 257 -0.09 -8.58 18.67
C ASP A 257 -1.63 -8.56 18.72
N LYS A 258 -2.24 -7.37 18.92
CA LYS A 258 -3.70 -7.21 18.85
C LYS A 258 -4.25 -7.55 17.48
N LEU A 259 -3.65 -7.05 16.39
CA LEU A 259 -4.07 -7.38 15.02
C LEU A 259 -3.88 -8.88 14.71
N ASN A 260 -2.79 -9.50 15.16
CA ASN A 260 -2.58 -10.93 15.00
C ASN A 260 -3.65 -11.76 15.72
N LYS A 261 -3.99 -11.41 16.97
CA LYS A 261 -5.09 -12.03 17.73
C LYS A 261 -6.43 -11.80 17.05
N LEU A 262 -6.68 -10.60 16.53
CA LEU A 262 -7.89 -10.28 15.77
C LEU A 262 -8.00 -11.18 14.52
N THR A 263 -6.94 -11.33 13.73
CA THR A 263 -6.99 -12.23 12.56
C THR A 263 -7.25 -13.69 12.97
N THR A 264 -6.72 -14.13 14.11
CA THR A 264 -6.95 -15.48 14.63
C THR A 264 -8.39 -15.68 15.07
N LYS A 265 -9.01 -14.67 15.70
CA LYS A 265 -10.43 -14.65 16.03
C LYS A 265 -11.29 -14.71 14.76
N LEU A 266 -11.10 -13.76 13.84
CA LEU A 266 -11.93 -13.62 12.64
C LEU A 266 -11.85 -14.83 11.68
N LYS A 267 -10.71 -15.54 11.62
CA LYS A 267 -10.62 -16.81 10.88
C LYS A 267 -11.61 -17.87 11.38
N LYS A 268 -11.96 -17.85 12.66
CA LYS A 268 -12.94 -18.78 13.26
C LYS A 268 -14.36 -18.28 13.04
N ASP A 269 -14.57 -16.97 13.17
CA ASP A 269 -15.89 -16.35 13.16
C ASP A 269 -16.45 -16.15 11.75
N ILE A 270 -15.59 -16.06 10.74
CA ILE A 270 -15.98 -15.77 9.35
C ILE A 270 -15.79 -17.01 8.45
N PRO A 271 -16.86 -17.71 8.07
CA PRO A 271 -16.76 -18.94 7.27
C PRO A 271 -16.07 -18.74 5.91
N GLY A 272 -15.05 -19.57 5.64
CA GLY A 272 -14.37 -19.61 4.35
C GLY A 272 -13.46 -18.41 4.06
N VAL A 273 -13.21 -17.52 5.03
CA VAL A 273 -12.20 -16.46 4.87
C VAL A 273 -10.79 -17.06 4.96
N LYS A 274 -9.89 -16.57 4.10
CA LYS A 274 -8.45 -16.74 4.19
C LYS A 274 -7.86 -15.41 4.64
N LEU A 275 -7.78 -15.22 5.94
CA LEU A 275 -7.26 -14.01 6.57
C LEU A 275 -5.86 -14.27 7.13
N VAL A 276 -4.89 -13.47 6.73
CA VAL A 276 -3.50 -13.54 7.24
C VAL A 276 -3.11 -12.21 7.86
N PHE A 277 -2.37 -12.28 8.97
CA PHE A 277 -1.65 -11.14 9.51
C PHE A 277 -0.26 -11.09 8.86
N SER A 278 0.06 -9.99 8.20
CA SER A 278 1.32 -9.76 7.51
C SER A 278 2.14 -8.76 8.32
N ASN A 279 3.11 -9.24 9.09
CA ASN A 279 3.91 -8.42 10.00
C ASN A 279 5.19 -7.89 9.33
N PRO A 280 5.30 -6.59 9.02
CA PRO A 280 6.53 -6.03 8.46
C PRO A 280 7.59 -5.73 9.53
N TYR A 281 7.25 -5.80 10.82
CA TYR A 281 8.12 -5.31 11.90
C TYR A 281 9.49 -5.96 11.91
N ASP A 282 9.54 -7.30 12.01
CA ASP A 282 10.79 -8.02 12.25
C ASP A 282 11.76 -7.92 11.07
N ILE A 283 11.24 -7.96 9.84
CA ILE A 283 12.05 -7.87 8.64
C ILE A 283 12.64 -6.46 8.50
N LEU A 284 11.83 -5.42 8.68
CA LEU A 284 12.30 -4.04 8.59
C LEU A 284 13.24 -3.68 9.75
N PHE A 285 12.97 -4.16 10.96
CA PHE A 285 13.86 -3.95 12.09
C PHE A 285 15.21 -4.63 11.89
N ARG A 286 15.23 -5.82 11.25
CA ARG A 286 16.48 -6.49 10.86
C ARG A 286 17.24 -5.71 9.78
N VAL A 287 16.55 -5.10 8.82
CA VAL A 287 17.18 -4.19 7.84
C VAL A 287 17.86 -3.02 8.56
N VAL A 288 17.20 -2.42 9.54
CA VAL A 288 17.77 -1.31 10.33
C VAL A 288 18.98 -1.76 11.15
N LYS A 289 18.91 -2.90 11.83
CA LYS A 289 19.99 -3.36 12.73
C LYS A 289 21.12 -4.13 12.04
N LYS A 290 20.86 -4.76 10.89
CA LYS A 290 21.81 -5.57 10.12
C LYS A 290 21.76 -5.26 8.62
N PRO A 291 21.93 -4.00 8.20
CA PRO A 291 21.76 -3.59 6.81
C PRO A 291 22.67 -4.34 5.83
N GLY A 292 23.89 -4.72 6.24
CA GLY A 292 24.83 -5.49 5.41
C GLY A 292 24.32 -6.86 4.96
N GLN A 293 23.27 -7.42 5.58
CA GLN A 293 22.64 -8.67 5.16
C GLN A 293 21.64 -8.48 4.00
N PHE A 294 21.21 -7.25 3.74
CA PHE A 294 20.16 -6.92 2.77
C PHE A 294 20.68 -6.14 1.56
N GLY A 295 21.97 -5.82 1.56
CA GLY A 295 22.63 -5.09 0.49
C GLY A 295 23.86 -4.38 1.01
N LYS A 296 24.74 -3.94 0.10
CA LYS A 296 25.82 -3.03 0.47
C LYS A 296 25.20 -1.67 0.77
N ILE A 297 25.41 -1.15 1.97
CA ILE A 297 25.20 0.29 2.22
C ILE A 297 26.25 1.00 1.37
N PRO A 298 25.88 1.83 0.38
CA PRO A 298 26.86 2.63 -0.32
C PRO A 298 27.61 3.48 0.73
N PRO A 299 28.91 3.78 0.54
CA PRO A 299 29.69 4.61 1.46
C PRO A 299 29.23 6.07 1.54
N PHE A 300 28.12 6.44 0.90
CA PHE A 300 27.54 7.76 0.97
C PHE A 300 26.82 7.98 2.31
N PRO A 301 26.82 9.21 2.85
CA PRO A 301 26.03 9.52 4.03
C PRO A 301 24.55 9.21 3.74
N PRO A 302 23.73 8.94 4.76
CA PRO A 302 22.31 8.65 4.58
C PRO A 302 21.68 9.64 3.58
N ILE A 303 20.94 9.10 2.61
CA ILE A 303 20.30 9.79 1.48
C ILE A 303 19.46 11.02 1.93
N TYR A 304 19.15 11.11 3.22
CA TYR A 304 18.53 12.27 3.88
C TYR A 304 19.34 13.58 3.88
N ARG A 305 20.59 13.61 3.38
CA ARG A 305 21.34 14.88 3.21
C ARG A 305 20.98 15.69 1.96
N GLU A 306 20.15 15.19 1.05
CA GLU A 306 19.72 15.95 -0.14
C GLU A 306 18.48 16.85 0.09
N ILE A 307 17.99 16.96 1.33
CA ILE A 307 17.19 18.12 1.69
C ILE A 307 18.17 19.23 2.04
N SER A 308 18.48 20.08 1.06
CA SER A 308 19.22 21.32 1.28
C SER A 308 18.62 22.06 2.49
N PRO A 309 19.43 22.72 3.36
CA PRO A 309 18.95 23.39 4.57
C PRO A 309 17.89 24.49 4.35
N GLY A 310 17.58 24.83 3.10
CA GLY A 310 16.58 25.83 2.71
C GLY A 310 15.14 25.33 2.60
N SER A 311 14.86 24.02 2.69
CA SER A 311 13.48 23.49 2.52
C SER A 311 12.93 22.70 3.72
N ALA A 312 13.67 22.62 4.82
CA ALA A 312 13.25 22.00 6.07
C ALA A 312 13.10 22.98 7.25
N ASN A 313 12.79 24.25 6.97
CA ASN A 313 12.26 25.16 8.00
C ASN A 313 10.74 24.97 8.17
N LEU A 314 10.33 23.72 8.35
CA LEU A 314 9.06 23.43 8.99
C LEU A 314 9.35 23.08 10.45
N THR A 315 9.63 24.10 11.25
CA THR A 315 9.57 23.97 12.71
C THR A 315 8.17 23.49 13.11
N ARG A 316 8.05 22.81 14.25
CA ARG A 316 6.75 22.45 14.85
C ARG A 316 5.79 23.66 14.93
N SER A 317 6.35 24.87 15.03
CA SER A 317 5.61 26.13 15.00
C SER A 317 5.05 26.50 13.62
N SER A 318 5.72 26.18 12.51
CA SER A 318 5.27 26.55 11.16
C SER A 318 4.20 25.62 10.59
N VAL A 319 4.16 24.36 11.03
CA VAL A 319 3.00 23.48 10.77
C VAL A 319 1.79 23.99 11.54
N LEU A 320 1.96 24.45 12.78
CA LEU A 320 0.88 25.02 13.60
C LEU A 320 0.47 26.44 13.16
N SER A 321 1.39 27.28 12.66
CA SER A 321 1.08 28.65 12.23
C SER A 321 0.34 28.72 10.90
N ASN A 322 0.53 27.72 10.04
CA ASN A 322 -0.29 27.57 8.83
C ASN A 322 -1.70 27.05 9.14
N MET A 323 -1.95 26.52 10.34
CA MET A 323 -3.28 26.08 10.80
C MET A 323 -4.11 27.22 11.43
N SER A 324 -3.50 28.36 11.78
CA SER A 324 -4.22 29.50 12.38
C SER A 324 -4.74 30.53 11.36
N ASN A 325 -4.32 30.47 10.09
CA ASN A 325 -4.65 31.47 9.07
C ASN A 325 -5.69 31.01 8.02
N SER A 326 -6.39 29.91 8.24
CA SER A 326 -7.45 29.43 7.34
C SER A 326 -8.86 29.45 7.97
N GLY A 327 -9.03 30.15 9.09
CA GLY A 327 -10.33 30.35 9.72
C GLY A 327 -10.84 31.76 9.47
N ASP A 328 -11.46 31.98 8.32
CA ASP A 328 -12.48 33.02 8.10
C ASP A 328 -13.09 32.79 6.71
N GLU A 329 -14.10 31.93 6.63
CA GLU A 329 -15.17 32.05 5.64
C GLU A 329 -16.43 31.30 6.12
N GLU A 330 -17.55 32.03 6.05
CA GLU A 330 -18.86 31.77 6.67
C GLU A 330 -19.49 30.41 6.28
N GLN A 331 -20.02 29.69 7.28
CA GLN A 331 -21.00 28.63 7.08
C GLN A 331 -22.39 29.24 6.80
N PRO A 332 -23.10 28.84 5.73
CA PRO A 332 -24.52 29.14 5.61
C PRO A 332 -25.34 28.15 6.46
N SER A 333 -26.25 28.72 7.24
CA SER A 333 -27.27 28.03 8.04
C SER A 333 -28.26 27.28 7.13
N ILE A 334 -28.58 26.05 7.52
CA ILE A 334 -29.66 25.26 6.90
C ILE A 334 -30.75 25.06 7.96
N ASN A 335 -31.89 25.69 7.73
CA ASN A 335 -33.20 25.16 8.11
C ASN A 335 -33.70 24.25 6.99
#